data_AF-A0A431U5W1-F1
#
_entry.id   AF-A0A431U5W1-F1
#
_cell.length_a   1.000
_cell.length_b   1.000
_cell.length_c   1.000
_cell.angle_alpha   90.00
_cell.angle_beta   90.00
_cell.angle_gamma   90.00
#
_symmetry.space_group_name_H-M   'P 1'
#
loop_
_entity.id
_entity.type
_entity.pdbx_description
1 polymer ?
#
loop_
_entity_poly.entity_id
_entity_poly.type
_entity_poly.pdbx_seq_one_letter_code
_entity_poly.pdbx_strand_id
1 'polypeptide(L)'
;MVLLDFILGILFCVILWLPLVTGYCAYSYERSFWLWFGLGCLLPGVSFIVLLGLLWREQRSPGYRLVQEAKRILAEAAAHEVEPYE
;
A
#
# COMPACT_ATOMS: atom_id res chain seq x y z
N MET A 1 -28.99 29.74 6.84
CA MET A 1 -28.95 28.31 7.20
C MET A 1 -28.58 27.47 5.99
N VAL A 2 -29.45 27.32 4.98
CA VAL A 2 -29.24 26.42 3.82
C VAL A 2 -27.87 26.53 3.12
N LEU A 3 -27.34 27.74 2.91
CA LEU A 3 -26.02 27.92 2.27
C LEU A 3 -24.87 27.39 3.14
N LEU A 4 -24.97 27.59 4.45
CA LEU A 4 -23.97 27.13 5.42
C LEU A 4 -23.98 25.61 5.52
N ASP A 5 -25.18 25.01 5.50
CA ASP A 5 -25.35 23.55 5.46
C ASP A 5 -24.74 22.94 4.18
N PHE A 6 -24.92 23.62 3.03
CA PHE A 6 -24.31 23.21 1.76
C PHE A 6 -22.77 23.27 1.79
N ILE A 7 -22.21 24.37 2.30
CA ILE A 7 -20.75 24.55 2.39
C ILE A 7 -20.15 23.50 3.33
N LEU A 8 -20.80 23.23 4.46
CA LEU A 8 -20.33 22.26 5.44
C LEU A 8 -20.41 20.82 4.90
N GLY A 9 -21.46 20.51 4.14
CA GLY A 9 -21.60 19.23 3.43
C GLY A 9 -20.52 19.01 2.37
N ILE A 10 -20.20 20.04 1.56
CA ILE A 10 -19.14 19.96 0.55
C ILE A 10 -17.77 19.75 1.22
N LEU A 11 -17.48 20.51 2.28
CA LEU A 11 -16.23 20.38 3.02
C LEU A 11 -16.07 18.96 3.61
N PHE A 12 -17.16 18.39 4.14
CA PHE A 12 -17.16 17.04 4.68
C PHE A 12 -16.91 15.97 3.60
N CYS A 13 -17.52 16.12 2.42
CA CYS A 13 -17.27 15.25 1.28
C CYS A 13 -15.81 15.31 0.81
N VAL A 14 -15.21 16.50 0.74
CA VAL A 14 -13.81 16.67 0.33
C VAL A 14 -12.86 16.05 1.36
N ILE A 15 -13.13 16.22 2.66
CA ILE A 15 -12.32 15.62 3.72
C ILE A 15 -12.42 14.10 3.71
N LEU A 16 -13.62 13.53 3.47
CA LEU A 16 -13.82 12.09 3.40
C LEU A 16 -13.31 11.44 2.12
N TRP A 17 -13.12 12.22 1.05
CA TRP A 17 -12.53 11.71 -0.19
C TRP A 17 -11.13 11.14 0.03
N LEU A 18 -10.28 11.83 0.80
CA LEU A 18 -8.92 11.39 1.10
C LEU A 18 -8.84 10.01 1.78
N PRO A 19 -9.55 9.74 2.90
CA PRO A 19 -9.59 8.42 3.51
C PRO A 19 -10.20 7.35 2.61
N LEU A 20 -11.16 7.72 1.75
CA LEU A 20 -11.83 6.79 0.86
C LEU A 20 -10.89 6.31 -0.26
N VAL A 21 -10.14 7.23 -0.87
CA VAL A 21 -9.07 6.88 -1.82
C VAL A 21 -7.95 6.10 -1.14
N THR A 22 -7.54 6.51 0.07
CA THR A 22 -6.50 5.81 0.84
C THR A 22 -6.91 4.37 1.18
N GLY A 23 -8.15 4.18 1.63
CA GLY A 23 -8.72 2.87 1.92
C GLY A 23 -8.84 2.01 0.66
N TYR A 24 -9.24 2.60 -0.47
CA TYR A 24 -9.33 1.90 -1.75
C TYR A 24 -7.94 1.44 -2.24
N CYS A 25 -6.92 2.31 -2.17
CA CYS A 25 -5.54 1.93 -2.46
C CYS A 25 -5.09 0.78 -1.57
N ALA A 26 -5.34 0.83 -0.25
CA ALA A 26 -4.97 -0.25 0.65
C ALA A 26 -5.65 -1.59 0.29
N TYR A 27 -6.93 -1.55 -0.10
CA TYR A 27 -7.66 -2.73 -0.56
C TYR A 27 -7.03 -3.37 -1.81
N SER A 28 -6.55 -2.55 -2.75
CA SER A 28 -5.82 -3.04 -3.94
C SER A 28 -4.49 -3.72 -3.60
N TYR A 29 -3.91 -3.47 -2.43
CA TYR A 29 -2.69 -4.12 -1.93
C TYR A 29 -2.99 -5.27 -0.95
N GLU A 30 -4.18 -5.90 -1.03
CA GLU A 30 -4.63 -7.00 -0.16
C GLU A 30 -4.67 -6.66 1.35
N ARG A 31 -4.69 -5.37 1.71
CA ARG A 31 -4.79 -4.91 3.10
C ARG A 31 -6.24 -4.59 3.44
N SER A 32 -6.59 -4.69 4.72
CA SER A 32 -7.96 -4.51 5.21
C SER A 32 -8.47 -3.07 5.03
N PHE A 33 -9.42 -2.87 4.12
CA PHE A 33 -10.05 -1.57 3.79
C PHE A 33 -10.47 -0.77 5.03
N TRP A 34 -11.22 -1.40 5.95
CA TRP A 34 -11.82 -0.74 7.12
C TRP A 34 -10.80 -0.15 8.10
N LEU A 35 -9.65 -0.81 8.27
CA LEU A 35 -8.57 -0.30 9.11
C LEU A 35 -7.99 1.00 8.54
N TRP A 36 -7.77 1.04 7.22
CA TRP A 36 -7.19 2.20 6.55
C TRP A 36 -8.17 3.35 6.36
N PHE A 37 -9.44 3.03 6.09
CA PHE A 37 -10.53 4.02 6.03
C PHE A 37 -10.76 4.67 7.40
N GLY A 38 -10.92 3.87 8.45
CA GLY A 38 -11.09 4.38 9.82
C GLY A 38 -9.90 5.22 10.28
N LEU A 39 -8.68 4.82 9.92
CA LEU A 39 -7.45 5.56 10.22
C LEU A 39 -7.38 6.90 9.49
N GLY A 40 -7.73 6.95 8.20
CA GLY A 40 -7.73 8.20 7.45
C GLY A 40 -8.86 9.16 7.85
N CYS A 41 -9.97 8.63 8.37
CA CYS A 41 -11.03 9.43 8.99
C CYS A 41 -10.60 10.00 10.34
N LEU A 42 -9.80 9.26 11.13
CA LEU A 42 -9.39 9.68 12.47
C LEU A 42 -8.36 10.81 12.44
N LEU A 43 -7.40 10.78 11.50
CA LEU A 43 -6.43 11.86 11.31
C LEU A 43 -6.05 11.97 9.83
N PRO A 44 -6.56 12.99 9.09
CA PRO A 44 -6.15 13.22 7.70
C PRO A 44 -4.61 13.37 7.52
N GLY A 45 -3.87 13.68 8.59
CA GLY A 45 -2.40 13.75 8.59
C GLY A 45 -1.64 12.43 8.87
N VAL A 46 -2.24 11.44 9.55
CA VAL A 46 -1.52 10.22 9.95
C VAL A 46 -1.45 9.20 8.81
N SER A 47 -2.37 9.27 7.84
CA SER A 47 -2.37 8.44 6.63
C SER A 47 -1.03 8.46 5.90
N PHE A 48 -0.37 9.62 5.84
CA PHE A 48 0.93 9.77 5.19
C PHE A 48 2.07 9.10 5.97
N ILE A 49 2.06 9.21 7.31
CA ILE A 49 3.06 8.61 8.21
C ILE A 49 2.95 7.09 8.21
N VAL A 50 1.73 6.54 8.14
CA VAL A 50 1.51 5.10 8.16
C VAL A 50 1.81 4.45 6.81
N LEU A 51 1.51 5.13 5.68
CA LEU A 51 2.01 4.72 4.35
C LEU A 51 3.54 4.70 4.31
N LEU A 52 4.19 5.75 4.81
CA LEU A 52 5.66 5.79 4.94
C LEU A 52 6.19 4.67 5.82
N GLY A 53 5.57 4.41 6.98
CA GLY A 53 5.94 3.32 7.88
C GLY A 53 5.73 1.93 7.27
N LEU A 54 4.68 1.74 6.48
CA LEU A 54 4.42 0.49 5.76
C LEU A 54 5.46 0.27 4.66
N LEU A 55 5.75 1.29 3.85
CA LEU A 55 6.77 1.24 2.79
C LEU A 55 8.17 1.01 3.36
N TRP A 56 8.48 1.61 4.51
CA TRP A 56 9.75 1.38 5.22
C TRP A 56 9.85 -0.05 5.76
N ARG A 57 8.73 -0.61 6.25
CA ARG A 57 8.68 -1.99 6.72
C ARG A 57 8.73 -3.00 5.58
N GLU A 58 8.11 -2.70 4.45
CA GLU A 58 8.17 -3.47 3.20
C GLU A 58 9.62 -3.52 2.66
N GLN A 59 10.30 -2.37 2.61
CA GLN A 59 11.72 -2.31 2.22
C GLN A 59 12.64 -3.01 3.23
N ARG A 60 12.33 -2.98 4.54
CA ARG A 60 13.08 -3.71 5.56
C ARG A 60 12.68 -5.17 5.71
N SER A 61 11.70 -5.65 4.96
CA SER A 61 11.31 -7.05 4.97
C SER A 61 12.48 -7.90 4.47
N PRO A 62 13.04 -8.81 5.30
CA PRO A 62 14.06 -9.75 4.84
C PRO A 62 13.57 -10.63 3.68
N GLY A 63 12.26 -10.68 3.43
CA GLY A 63 11.63 -11.36 2.29
C GLY A 63 12.10 -10.85 0.93
N TYR A 64 12.41 -9.56 0.76
CA TYR A 64 12.86 -9.05 -0.55
C TYR A 64 14.25 -9.58 -0.91
N ARG A 65 15.13 -9.72 0.11
CA ARG A 65 16.43 -10.39 -0.04
C ARG A 65 16.26 -11.86 -0.39
N LEU A 66 15.37 -12.57 0.30
CA LEU A 66 15.11 -13.99 0.06
C LEU A 66 14.53 -14.25 -1.35
N VAL A 67 13.67 -13.37 -1.86
CA VAL A 67 13.11 -13.47 -3.21
C VAL A 67 14.18 -13.20 -4.28
N GLN A 68 15.05 -12.21 -4.05
CA GLN A 68 16.20 -11.94 -4.94
C GLN A 68 17.16 -13.14 -4.97
N GLU A 69 17.44 -13.72 -3.81
CA GLU A 69 18.32 -14.88 -3.66
C GLU A 69 17.73 -16.12 -4.33
N ALA A 70 16.42 -16.37 -4.14
CA ALA A 70 15.71 -17.45 -4.83
C ALA A 70 15.72 -17.28 -6.36
N LYS A 71 15.50 -16.05 -6.86
CA LYS A 71 15.58 -15.75 -8.30
C LYS A 71 16.99 -15.99 -8.86
N ARG A 72 18.04 -15.69 -8.09
CA ARG A 72 19.42 -15.92 -8.51
C ARG A 72 19.73 -17.41 -8.64
N ILE A 73 19.33 -18.21 -7.64
CA ILE A 73 19.51 -19.67 -7.65
C ILE A 73 18.75 -20.28 -8.83
N LEU A 74 17.52 -19.82 -9.10
CA LEU A 74 16.72 -20.31 -10.23
C LEU A 74 17.38 -19.98 -11.58
N ALA A 75 17.98 -18.80 -11.71
CA ALA A 75 18.67 -18.38 -12.93
C ALA A 75 19.98 -19.17 -13.15
N GLU A 76 20.73 -19.45 -12.08
CA GLU A 76 21.93 -20.32 -12.14
C GLU A 76 21.55 -21.75 -12.54
N ALA A 77 20.47 -22.31 -11.96
CA ALA A 77 19.98 -23.64 -12.31
C ALA A 77 19.47 -23.71 -13.76
N ALA A 78 18.71 -22.70 -14.21
CA ALA A 78 18.24 -22.62 -15.59
C ALA A 78 19.40 -22.47 -16.60
N ALA A 79 20.49 -21.79 -16.26
CA ALA A 79 21.67 -21.70 -17.12
C ALA A 79 22.44 -23.03 -17.18
N HIS A 80 22.46 -23.79 -16.08
CA HIS A 80 23.14 -25.08 -16.02
C HIS A 80 22.36 -26.21 -16.70
N GLU A 81 21.02 -26.13 -16.73
CA GLU A 81 20.16 -27.08 -17.43
C GLU A 81 20.17 -26.89 -18.96
N VAL A 82 20.61 -25.71 -19.45
CA VAL A 82 20.68 -25.37 -20.88
C VAL A 82 22.03 -25.75 -21.52
N GLU A 83 23.06 -26.11 -20.75
CA GLU A 83 24.23 -26.82 -21.29
C GLU A 83 23.86 -28.29 -21.52
N PRO A 84 23.70 -28.75 -22.79
CA PRO A 84 23.51 -30.16 -23.04
C PRO A 84 24.84 -30.85 -22.72
N TYR A 85 24.76 -31.94 -21.95
CA TYR A 85 25.89 -32.85 -21.72
C TYR A 85 26.59 -33.14 -23.06
N GLU A 86 27.79 -32.58 -23.27
CA GLU A 86 28.74 -33.05 -24.30
C GLU A 86 29.27 -34.44 -23.92
#